data_AF-D2UFJ5-F1
#
_entry.id   AF-D2UFJ5-F1
#
_cell.length_a   1.000
_cell.length_b   1.000
_cell.length_c   1.000
_cell.angle_alpha   90.00
_cell.angle_beta   90.00
_cell.angle_gamma   90.00
#
_symmetry.space_group_name_H-M   'P 1'
#
loop_
_entity.id
_entity.type
_entity.pdbx_description
1 polymer ?
#
loop_
_entity_poly.entity_id
_entity_poly.type
_entity_poly.pdbx_seq_one_letter_code
_entity_poly.pdbx_strand_id
1 'polypeptide(L)'
;MLQSALRRRALETTMRALPRFFCCLPLFAASGMLGATTLYQWKDAQGVTHYAETPPPGVKYQERRIDAHGDTSADPQAAGPAENSNCLIARKNLDILNKPGKITTDSKGDGKPDGELDESQRATQKALAEAAIKAYCTPAPAGK
;
A
#
# COMPACT_ATOMS: atom_id res chain seq x y z
N MET A 1 53.97 -25.91 9.40
CA MET A 1 54.05 -25.83 10.88
C MET A 1 54.03 -24.36 11.24
N LEU A 2 52.85 -23.82 11.53
CA LEU A 2 52.22 -23.72 12.86
C LEU A 2 52.88 -22.67 13.75
N GLN A 3 52.16 -21.53 13.88
CA GLN A 3 51.89 -20.70 15.06
C GLN A 3 53.07 -20.40 16.01
N SER A 4 53.23 -19.21 16.57
CA SER A 4 52.38 -18.65 17.65
C SER A 4 53.06 -17.35 18.13
N ALA A 5 52.31 -16.25 18.39
CA ALA A 5 51.99 -15.77 19.75
C ALA A 5 53.21 -15.17 20.52
N LEU A 6 53.19 -14.03 21.20
CA LEU A 6 52.16 -13.15 21.75
C LEU A 6 52.82 -11.78 22.03
N ARG A 7 51.98 -10.75 22.04
CA ARG A 7 52.33 -9.32 22.06
C ARG A 7 52.80 -8.82 23.44
N ARG A 8 53.64 -7.79 23.36
CA ARG A 8 54.37 -7.12 24.43
C ARG A 8 53.54 -6.05 25.16
N ARG A 9 53.95 -5.82 26.41
CA ARG A 9 54.06 -4.55 27.17
C ARG A 9 52.83 -4.01 27.90
N ALA A 10 53.00 -4.01 29.22
CA ALA A 10 52.42 -3.09 30.18
C ALA A 10 52.97 -1.67 29.99
N LEU A 11 52.10 -0.67 30.13
CA LEU A 11 52.27 0.77 30.41
C LEU A 11 50.82 1.29 30.43
N GLU A 12 50.32 2.17 31.29
CA GLU A 12 50.83 2.92 32.42
C GLU A 12 49.62 3.73 32.96
N THR A 13 49.66 4.09 34.25
CA THR A 13 49.14 5.36 34.79
C THR A 13 47.63 5.61 34.92
N THR A 14 47.18 5.34 36.15
CA THR A 14 46.23 6.08 37.02
C THR A 14 45.77 7.49 36.60
N MET A 15 44.45 7.76 36.62
CA MET A 15 43.74 8.89 37.30
C MET A 15 42.23 8.86 36.96
N ARG A 16 41.33 8.62 37.94
CA ARG A 16 40.37 9.57 38.57
C ARG A 16 39.62 10.47 37.56
N ALA A 17 38.30 10.67 37.57
CA ALA A 17 37.13 10.37 38.41
C ALA A 17 35.87 10.71 37.53
N LEU A 18 34.66 10.17 37.73
CA LEU A 18 33.60 10.75 38.58
C LEU A 18 32.38 9.79 38.64
N PRO A 19 31.70 9.63 39.80
CA PRO A 19 30.46 8.86 39.92
C PRO A 19 29.22 9.77 40.04
N ARG A 20 28.10 9.40 39.39
CA ARG A 20 26.71 9.40 39.92
C ARG A 20 25.66 9.50 38.80
N PHE A 21 24.76 8.50 38.81
CA PHE A 21 23.32 8.61 38.59
C PHE A 21 22.82 9.50 37.44
N PHE A 22 22.40 8.86 36.34
CA PHE A 22 21.18 9.27 35.65
C PHE A 22 20.48 8.03 35.07
N CYS A 23 19.55 7.51 35.87
CA CYS A 23 18.52 6.58 35.43
C CYS A 23 17.52 7.37 34.59
N CYS A 24 17.56 7.24 33.27
CA CYS A 24 16.52 7.72 32.37
C CYS A 24 16.10 6.62 31.40
N LEU A 25 15.08 5.89 31.86
CA LEU A 25 13.90 5.40 31.14
C LEU A 25 14.08 5.06 29.64
N PRO A 26 13.99 3.78 29.23
CA PRO A 26 13.89 3.44 27.82
C PRO A 26 12.55 3.95 27.28
N LEU A 27 12.61 4.80 26.25
CA LEU A 27 11.44 5.28 25.51
C LEU A 27 10.82 4.07 24.80
N PHE A 28 9.69 3.57 25.33
CA PHE A 28 8.89 2.52 24.70
C PHE A 28 8.35 3.07 23.37
N ALA A 29 8.90 2.62 22.25
CA ALA A 29 8.31 2.81 20.93
C ALA A 29 7.02 1.96 20.86
N ALA A 30 5.89 2.58 21.18
CA ALA A 30 4.59 2.00 20.90
C ALA A 30 4.32 2.11 19.39
N SER A 31 4.84 1.16 18.61
CA SER A 31 4.40 0.95 17.24
C SER A 31 2.94 0.49 17.28
N GLY A 32 2.00 1.40 17.01
CA GLY A 32 0.59 1.06 16.84
C GLY A 32 0.45 0.04 15.72
N MET A 33 -0.22 -1.09 15.99
CA MET A 33 -0.62 -2.03 14.95
C MET A 33 -1.60 -1.34 14.01
N LEU A 34 -1.15 -0.99 12.80
CA LEU A 34 -2.04 -0.69 11.68
C LEU A 34 -2.63 -2.03 11.20
N GLY A 35 -3.67 -2.50 11.88
CA GLY A 35 -4.42 -3.70 11.52
C GLY A 35 -5.48 -3.36 10.48
N ALA A 36 -5.56 -4.15 9.41
CA ALA A 36 -6.69 -4.11 8.49
C ALA A 36 -8.00 -4.30 9.27
N THR A 37 -8.98 -3.43 9.03
CA THR A 37 -10.28 -3.46 9.72
C THR A 37 -11.33 -4.12 8.83
N THR A 38 -12.17 -4.96 9.41
CA THR A 38 -13.24 -5.67 8.68
C THR A 38 -14.56 -4.96 8.96
N LEU A 39 -15.20 -4.44 7.91
CA LEU A 39 -16.52 -3.83 7.95
C LEU A 39 -17.51 -4.71 7.21
N TYR A 40 -18.75 -4.76 7.70
CA TYR A 40 -19.84 -5.46 7.03
C TYR A 40 -20.77 -4.44 6.39
N GLN A 41 -21.05 -4.64 5.11
CA GLN A 41 -21.93 -3.80 4.31
C GLN A 41 -23.25 -4.53 4.04
N TRP A 42 -24.39 -3.91 4.33
CA TRP A 42 -25.69 -4.45 3.92
C TRP A 42 -26.62 -3.36 3.42
N LYS A 43 -27.69 -3.76 2.76
CA LYS A 43 -28.75 -2.88 2.30
C LYS A 43 -30.01 -3.19 3.10
N ASP A 44 -30.63 -2.20 3.71
CA ASP A 44 -31.89 -2.38 4.44
C ASP A 44 -33.12 -2.44 3.50
N ALA A 45 -34.31 -2.58 4.08
CA ALA A 45 -35.57 -2.65 3.33
C ALA A 45 -35.91 -1.34 2.58
N GLN A 46 -35.41 -0.19 3.04
CA GLN A 46 -35.58 1.10 2.37
C GLN A 46 -34.52 1.33 1.27
N GLY A 47 -33.59 0.39 1.10
CA GLY A 47 -32.53 0.47 0.11
C GLY A 47 -31.32 1.29 0.58
N VAL A 48 -31.20 1.62 1.86
CA VAL A 48 -30.07 2.36 2.42
C VAL A 48 -28.93 1.39 2.70
N THR A 49 -27.72 1.77 2.26
CA THR A 49 -26.50 1.01 2.53
C THR A 49 -25.97 1.37 3.91
N HIS A 50 -25.78 0.38 4.75
CA HIS A 50 -25.18 0.50 6.08
C HIS A 50 -23.82 -0.18 6.11
N TYR A 51 -22.93 0.33 6.96
CA TYR A 51 -21.63 -0.25 7.28
C TYR A 51 -21.47 -0.36 8.80
N ALA A 52 -21.11 -1.52 9.31
CA ALA A 52 -20.80 -1.71 10.73
C ALA A 52 -19.78 -2.84 10.94
N GLU A 53 -19.04 -2.79 12.04
CA GLU A 53 -18.13 -3.88 12.46
C GLU A 53 -18.89 -5.10 12.98
N THR A 54 -20.18 -4.96 13.31
CA THR A 54 -21.04 -6.07 13.73
C THR A 54 -22.35 -5.98 12.96
N PRO A 55 -22.66 -6.94 12.08
CA PRO A 55 -23.90 -6.90 11.30
C PRO A 55 -25.10 -7.25 12.19
N PRO A 56 -26.29 -6.70 11.92
CA PRO A 56 -27.49 -7.10 12.62
C PRO A 56 -27.85 -8.56 12.30
N PRO A 57 -28.52 -9.29 13.22
CA PRO A 57 -28.89 -10.68 12.97
C PRO A 57 -29.89 -10.78 11.81
N GLY A 58 -29.71 -11.81 10.97
CA GLY A 58 -30.68 -12.16 9.92
C GLY A 58 -30.60 -11.31 8.63
N VAL A 59 -29.66 -10.38 8.51
CA VAL A 59 -29.41 -9.67 7.24
C VAL A 59 -28.32 -10.36 6.44
N LYS A 60 -28.48 -10.38 5.12
CA LYS A 60 -27.36 -10.71 4.23
C LYS A 60 -26.43 -9.50 4.17
N TYR A 61 -25.16 -9.72 4.46
CA TYR A 61 -24.14 -8.69 4.42
C TYR A 61 -22.97 -9.14 3.52
N GLN A 62 -22.20 -8.17 3.06
CA GLN A 62 -20.93 -8.35 2.37
C GLN A 62 -19.80 -7.96 3.31
N GLU A 63 -18.83 -8.84 3.50
CA GLU A 63 -17.62 -8.53 4.24
C GLU A 63 -16.71 -7.64 3.39
N ARG A 64 -16.23 -6.55 3.99
CA ARG A 64 -15.32 -5.59 3.39
C ARG A 64 -14.11 -5.45 4.28
N ARG A 65 -12.99 -5.99 3.84
CA ARG A 65 -11.69 -5.71 4.44
C ARG A 65 -11.17 -4.38 3.91
N ILE A 66 -10.80 -3.47 4.82
CA ILE A 66 -10.12 -2.21 4.51
C ILE A 66 -8.69 -2.33 5.03
N ASP A 67 -7.73 -2.21 4.13
CA ASP A 67 -6.31 -2.11 4.48
C ASP A 67 -5.82 -0.66 4.51
N ALA A 68 -4.56 -0.46 4.89
CA ALA A 68 -3.95 0.85 5.01
C ALA A 68 -3.87 1.64 3.69
N HIS A 69 -4.08 0.98 2.54
CA HIS A 69 -4.09 1.62 1.22
C HIS A 69 -5.51 1.99 0.76
N GLY A 70 -6.53 1.69 1.58
CA GLY A 70 -7.93 1.96 1.24
C GLY A 70 -8.50 0.98 0.21
N ASP A 71 -7.79 -0.11 -0.08
CA ASP A 71 -8.25 -1.12 -1.01
C ASP A 71 -9.44 -1.88 -0.39
N THR A 72 -10.59 -1.78 -1.04
CA THR A 72 -11.76 -2.61 -0.75
C THR A 72 -11.62 -3.90 -1.56
N SER A 73 -11.24 -4.99 -0.91
CA SER A 73 -11.43 -6.32 -1.51
C SER A 73 -12.92 -6.70 -1.39
N ALA A 74 -13.64 -6.72 -2.51
CA ALA A 74 -15.00 -7.25 -2.57
C ALA A 74 -14.96 -8.78 -2.76
N ASP A 75 -15.89 -9.49 -2.10
CA ASP A 75 -16.10 -10.93 -2.22
C ASP A 75 -16.23 -11.37 -3.70
N PRO A 76 -15.59 -12.47 -4.13
CA PRO A 76 -15.50 -12.85 -5.54
C PRO A 76 -16.81 -13.50 -6.00
N GLN A 77 -17.82 -12.69 -6.31
CA GLN A 77 -19.02 -13.21 -6.96
C GLN A 77 -18.76 -13.49 -8.44
N ALA A 78 -18.73 -14.80 -8.76
CA ALA A 78 -18.84 -15.45 -10.07
C ALA A 78 -17.89 -14.92 -11.16
N ALA A 79 -16.65 -15.42 -11.15
CA ALA A 79 -15.71 -15.22 -12.23
C ALA A 79 -16.08 -16.11 -13.43
N GLY A 80 -16.58 -15.49 -14.51
CA GLY A 80 -16.13 -15.88 -15.86
C GLY A 80 -14.61 -15.73 -15.96
N PRO A 81 -13.94 -16.05 -17.09
CA PRO A 81 -12.50 -15.89 -17.17
C PRO A 81 -12.13 -14.46 -16.79
N ALA A 82 -11.49 -14.32 -15.63
CA ALA A 82 -11.16 -13.01 -15.10
C ALA A 82 -10.21 -12.38 -16.11
N GLU A 83 -10.62 -11.23 -16.65
CA GLU A 83 -9.78 -10.44 -17.52
C GLU A 83 -8.47 -10.13 -16.79
N ASN A 84 -7.35 -10.12 -17.53
CA ASN A 84 -6.03 -9.88 -16.97
C ASN A 84 -6.05 -8.59 -16.13
N SER A 85 -5.64 -8.66 -14.86
CA SER A 85 -5.65 -7.51 -13.95
C SER A 85 -4.83 -6.34 -14.49
N ASN A 86 -3.74 -6.60 -15.21
CA ASN A 86 -2.93 -5.56 -15.86
C ASN A 86 -3.68 -4.87 -16.99
N CYS A 87 -4.56 -5.59 -17.71
CA CYS A 87 -5.47 -4.97 -18.68
C CYS A 87 -6.46 -4.04 -17.99
N LEU A 88 -7.07 -4.48 -16.88
CA LEU A 88 -8.01 -3.66 -16.11
C LEU A 88 -7.36 -2.34 -15.65
N ILE A 89 -6.15 -2.43 -15.10
CA ILE A 89 -5.38 -1.28 -14.64
C ILE A 89 -5.02 -0.36 -15.82
N ALA A 90 -4.50 -0.91 -16.92
CA ALA A 90 -4.09 -0.14 -18.07
C ALA A 90 -5.26 0.66 -18.69
N ARG A 91 -6.46 0.05 -18.78
CA ARG A 91 -7.67 0.76 -19.24
C ARG A 91 -8.09 1.90 -18.30
N LYS A 92 -8.04 1.66 -16.98
CA LYS A 92 -8.35 2.71 -15.99
C LYS A 92 -7.36 3.88 -16.07
N ASN A 93 -6.08 3.58 -16.21
CA ASN A 93 -5.04 4.59 -16.37
C ASN A 93 -5.28 5.43 -17.63
N LEU A 94 -5.58 4.79 -18.77
CA LEU A 94 -5.88 5.49 -20.00
C LEU A 94 -7.14 6.37 -19.90
N ASP A 95 -8.21 5.89 -19.24
CA ASP A 95 -9.42 6.67 -18.98
C ASP A 95 -9.13 7.93 -18.15
N ILE A 96 -8.38 7.80 -17.05
CA ILE A 96 -7.99 8.94 -16.21
C ILE A 96 -7.15 9.96 -16.99
N LEU A 97 -6.19 9.48 -17.79
CA LEU A 97 -5.30 10.35 -18.57
C LEU A 97 -6.03 11.07 -19.71
N ASN A 98 -7.11 10.49 -20.25
CA ASN A 98 -7.94 11.07 -21.30
C ASN A 98 -8.97 12.08 -20.81
N LYS A 99 -9.34 12.05 -19.52
CA LYS A 99 -10.23 13.06 -18.95
C LYS A 99 -9.53 14.42 -18.86
N PRO A 100 -10.25 15.52 -19.13
CA PRO A 100 -9.73 16.86 -18.89
C PRO A 100 -9.56 17.07 -17.39
N GLY A 101 -8.44 17.67 -16.97
CA GLY A 101 -8.18 17.97 -15.56
C GLY A 101 -6.71 17.99 -15.23
N LYS A 102 -6.37 18.73 -14.18
CA LYS A 102 -5.01 18.79 -13.64
C LYS A 102 -4.71 17.47 -12.92
N ILE A 103 -3.65 16.79 -13.35
CA ILE A 103 -3.12 15.61 -12.65
C ILE A 103 -1.83 16.08 -12.02
N THR A 104 -1.70 15.93 -10.70
CA THR A 104 -0.47 16.31 -9.99
C THR A 104 0.25 15.08 -9.49
N THR A 105 1.58 15.13 -9.50
CA THR A 105 2.42 14.05 -8.99
C THR A 105 2.92 14.43 -7.59
N ASP A 106 2.82 13.49 -6.65
CA ASP A 106 3.52 13.55 -5.36
C ASP A 106 4.50 12.38 -5.31
N SER A 107 5.73 12.65 -5.70
CA SER A 107 6.83 11.69 -5.77
C SER A 107 7.52 11.52 -4.43
N LYS A 108 7.31 12.46 -3.49
CA LYS A 108 7.97 12.48 -2.17
C LYS A 108 7.05 12.08 -1.01
N GLY A 109 5.75 11.93 -1.26
CA GLY A 109 4.76 11.42 -0.31
C GLY A 109 4.44 12.40 0.83
N ASP A 110 4.68 13.70 0.63
CA ASP A 110 4.42 14.72 1.65
C ASP A 110 3.00 15.31 1.56
N GLY A 111 2.17 14.81 0.64
CA GLY A 111 0.81 15.27 0.39
C GLY A 111 0.75 16.61 -0.33
N LYS A 112 1.90 17.18 -0.76
CA LYS A 112 1.95 18.40 -1.56
C LYS A 112 2.31 18.03 -3.01
N PRO A 113 1.54 18.52 -4.01
CA PRO A 113 1.92 18.40 -5.41
C PRO A 113 3.36 18.87 -5.67
N ASP A 114 4.21 18.00 -6.22
CA ASP A 114 5.53 18.38 -6.74
C ASP A 114 5.39 19.22 -8.01
N GLY A 115 4.39 18.88 -8.82
CA GLY A 115 4.13 19.48 -10.11
C GLY A 115 2.91 18.87 -10.77
N GLU A 116 2.37 19.58 -11.76
CA GLU A 116 1.31 19.09 -12.64
C GLU A 116 1.93 18.28 -13.78
N LEU A 117 1.28 17.17 -14.14
CA LEU A 117 1.62 16.37 -15.30
C LEU A 117 1.33 17.19 -16.56
N ASP A 118 2.38 17.65 -17.23
CA ASP A 118 2.25 18.41 -18.48
C ASP A 118 1.74 17.54 -19.64
N GLU A 119 1.42 18.15 -20.77
CA GLU A 119 0.84 17.43 -21.91
C GLU A 119 1.79 16.38 -22.50
N SER A 120 3.10 16.64 -22.51
CA SER A 120 4.11 15.71 -23.02
C SER A 120 4.24 14.49 -22.10
N GLN A 121 4.29 14.73 -20.80
CA GLN A 121 4.30 13.68 -19.79
C GLN A 121 3.02 12.87 -19.82
N ARG A 122 1.86 13.53 -19.93
CA ARG A 122 0.56 12.89 -20.10
C ARG A 122 0.52 12.02 -21.37
N ALA A 123 1.03 12.52 -22.50
CA ALA A 123 1.12 11.75 -23.74
C ALA A 123 2.00 10.50 -23.58
N THR A 124 3.13 10.63 -22.88
CA THR A 124 4.00 9.48 -22.57
C THR A 124 3.30 8.44 -21.71
N GLN A 125 2.60 8.88 -20.65
CA GLN A 125 1.83 7.97 -19.78
C GLN A 125 0.69 7.30 -20.55
N LYS A 126 0.03 8.01 -21.46
CA LYS A 126 -1.00 7.43 -22.35
C LYS A 126 -0.40 6.35 -23.24
N ALA A 127 0.72 6.63 -23.90
CA ALA A 127 1.40 5.66 -24.76
C ALA A 127 1.80 4.38 -23.99
N LEU A 128 2.25 4.53 -22.75
CA LEU A 128 2.55 3.37 -21.88
C LEU A 128 1.29 2.56 -21.53
N ALA A 129 0.18 3.24 -21.19
CA ALA A 129 -1.09 2.58 -20.91
C ALA A 129 -1.66 1.88 -22.15
N GLU A 130 -1.57 2.48 -23.33
CA GLU A 130 -1.98 1.89 -24.61
C GLU A 130 -1.13 0.67 -24.98
N ALA A 131 0.19 0.74 -24.76
CA ALA A 131 1.09 -0.40 -24.97
C ALA A 131 0.75 -1.55 -24.00
N ALA A 132 0.45 -1.24 -22.74
CA ALA A 132 0.02 -2.22 -21.75
C ALA A 132 -1.33 -2.86 -22.12
N ILE A 133 -2.29 -2.08 -22.64
CA ILE A 133 -3.55 -2.61 -23.17
C ILE A 133 -3.26 -3.61 -24.29
N LYS A 134 -2.41 -3.24 -25.26
CA LYS A 134 -2.04 -4.13 -26.37
C LYS A 134 -1.36 -5.43 -25.88
N ALA A 135 -0.57 -5.36 -24.81
CA ALA A 135 0.17 -6.50 -24.28
C ALA A 135 -0.69 -7.43 -23.40
N TYR A 136 -1.61 -6.87 -22.61
CA TYR A 136 -2.30 -7.61 -21.55
C TYR A 136 -3.79 -7.84 -21.79
N CYS A 137 -4.42 -7.05 -22.66
CA CYS A 137 -5.83 -7.21 -22.97
C CYS A 137 -6.02 -8.28 -24.04
N THR A 138 -6.12 -9.54 -23.63
CA THR A 138 -6.67 -10.61 -24.47
C THR A 138 -8.17 -10.74 -24.23
N PRO A 139 -8.98 -11.07 -25.26
CA PRO A 139 -10.37 -11.44 -25.04
C PRO A 139 -10.41 -12.71 -24.18
N ALA A 140 -11.27 -12.72 -23.16
CA ALA A 140 -11.51 -13.86 -22.31
C ALA A 140 -11.69 -15.14 -23.15
N PRO A 141 -11.03 -16.28 -22.85
CA PRO A 141 -11.28 -17.51 -23.58
C PRO A 141 -12.76 -17.88 -23.40
N ALA A 142 -13.49 -17.98 -24.52
CA ALA A 142 -14.85 -18.49 -24.51
C ALA A 142 -14.81 -19.90 -23.90
N GLY A 143 -15.46 -20.06 -22.73
CA GLY A 143 -15.51 -21.32 -22.00
C GLY A 143 -15.95 -22.45 -22.94
N LYS A 144 -15.16 -23.53 -22.97
CA LYS A 144 -15.55 -24.80 -23.57
C LYS A 144 -16.18 -25.67 -22.50
#